data_AF-A0A6A4HWW1-F1
#
_entry.id   AF-A0A6A4HWW1-F1
#
_cell.length_a   1.000
_cell.length_b   1.000
_cell.length_c   1.000
_cell.angle_alpha   90.00
_cell.angle_beta   90.00
_cell.angle_gamma   90.00
#
_symmetry.space_group_name_H-M   'P 1'
#
loop_
_entity.id
_entity.type
_entity.pdbx_description
1 polymer ?
#
loop_
_entity_poly.entity_id
_entity_poly.type
_entity_poly.pdbx_seq_one_letter_code
_entity_poly.pdbx_strand_id
1 'polypeptide(L)'
;MQQMSLQKIILIATWLEAVLYGMFVITFALTMYLSYGNSSMIRRPDRQSGVLAIISVAMFILGTFHILLNCLRMIQGYTEDPAGPLAFYDTINLWSSVTKNVVYATQEVLGSVAATYRCYVLWDRDWRFLLLPTVLILGSLVSGYGACALLAKPGIGSSIFNAKLASWVRIFYALAVIQNVITTSLMAYRIWTSYKRTSACKHNSRGLLRVIRILIESAALQLIPELALLVFYSANMNAHYIALEAITPLVGITFNAITIRLRLKDFSPETITTPESHPVQTIGSMPLRRG
;
A
#
# COMPACT_ATOMS: atom_id res chain seq x y z
N MET A 1 24.73 -21.72 -8.46
CA MET A 1 23.35 -21.94 -8.00
C MET A 1 22.47 -22.06 -9.24
N GLN A 2 21.92 -23.25 -9.54
CA GLN A 2 21.03 -23.43 -10.68
C GLN A 2 19.77 -22.58 -10.46
N GLN A 3 19.53 -21.59 -11.33
CA GLN A 3 18.27 -20.85 -11.32
C GLN A 3 17.13 -21.80 -11.72
N MET A 4 16.00 -21.70 -11.03
CA MET A 4 14.77 -22.38 -11.44
C MET A 4 14.39 -21.93 -12.86
N SER A 5 13.79 -22.83 -13.66
CA SER A 5 13.37 -22.48 -15.01
C SER A 5 12.31 -21.37 -15.02
N LEU A 6 12.36 -20.50 -16.03
CA LEU A 6 11.49 -19.33 -16.14
C LEU A 6 9.99 -19.70 -16.02
N GLN A 7 9.56 -20.76 -16.69
CA GLN A 7 8.18 -21.26 -16.60
C GLN A 7 7.78 -21.58 -15.15
N LYS A 8 8.63 -22.31 -14.38
CA LYS A 8 8.33 -22.66 -12.98
C LYS A 8 8.20 -21.41 -12.12
N ILE A 9 9.08 -20.44 -12.32
CA ILE A 9 9.05 -19.15 -11.61
C ILE A 9 7.75 -18.42 -11.86
N ILE A 10 7.33 -18.31 -13.13
CA ILE A 10 6.11 -17.60 -13.50
C ILE A 10 4.88 -18.30 -12.95
N LEU A 11 4.83 -19.64 -12.98
CA LEU A 11 3.73 -20.39 -12.39
C LEU A 11 3.60 -20.10 -10.89
N ILE A 12 4.72 -20.17 -10.15
CA ILE A 12 4.74 -19.85 -8.72
C ILE A 12 4.33 -18.40 -8.47
N ALA A 13 4.80 -17.47 -9.29
CA ALA A 13 4.49 -16.05 -9.17
C ALA A 13 2.99 -15.77 -9.34
N THR A 14 2.35 -16.33 -10.38
CA THR A 14 0.91 -16.16 -10.64
C THR A 14 0.05 -16.79 -9.52
N TRP A 15 0.45 -17.95 -9.00
CA TRP A 15 -0.24 -18.57 -7.86
C TRP A 15 -0.11 -17.74 -6.58
N LEU A 16 1.08 -17.23 -6.29
CA LEU A 16 1.30 -16.34 -5.15
C LEU A 16 0.46 -15.07 -5.28
N GLU A 17 0.44 -14.46 -6.46
CA GLU A 17 -0.40 -13.30 -6.74
C GLU A 17 -1.88 -13.60 -6.52
N ALA A 18 -2.39 -14.74 -6.97
CA ALA A 18 -3.80 -15.12 -6.76
C ALA A 18 -4.16 -15.22 -5.27
N VAL A 19 -3.28 -15.80 -4.45
CA VAL A 19 -3.47 -15.88 -2.98
C VAL A 19 -3.47 -14.48 -2.35
N LEU A 20 -2.49 -13.64 -2.72
CA LEU A 20 -2.41 -12.26 -2.26
C LEU A 20 -3.63 -11.45 -2.70
N TYR A 21 -4.09 -11.64 -3.93
CA TYR A 21 -5.28 -11.00 -4.47
C TYR A 21 -6.54 -11.39 -3.69
N GLY A 22 -6.67 -12.65 -3.26
CA GLY A 22 -7.74 -13.08 -2.34
C GLY A 22 -7.74 -12.27 -1.03
N MET A 23 -6.57 -12.05 -0.43
CA MET A 23 -6.44 -11.17 0.75
C MET A 23 -6.76 -9.72 0.40
N PHE A 24 -6.37 -9.25 -0.79
CA PHE A 24 -6.68 -7.89 -1.24
C PHE A 24 -8.20 -7.67 -1.35
N VAL A 25 -8.95 -8.63 -1.91
CA VAL A 25 -10.42 -8.58 -1.96
C VAL A 25 -11.03 -8.44 -0.56
N ILE A 26 -10.56 -9.21 0.42
CA ILE A 26 -11.06 -9.15 1.80
C ILE A 26 -10.80 -7.77 2.42
N THR A 27 -9.57 -7.26 2.30
CA THR A 27 -9.22 -5.94 2.84
C THR A 27 -9.96 -4.81 2.13
N PHE A 28 -10.22 -4.93 0.83
CA PHE A 28 -11.03 -3.99 0.07
C PHE A 28 -12.48 -3.97 0.56
N ALA A 29 -13.12 -5.14 0.66
CA ALA A 29 -14.49 -5.28 1.14
C ALA A 29 -14.65 -4.68 2.55
N LEU A 30 -13.71 -4.96 3.45
CA LEU A 30 -13.70 -4.38 4.79
C LEU A 30 -13.52 -2.85 4.77
N THR A 31 -12.66 -2.32 3.90
CA THR A 31 -12.47 -0.88 3.74
C THR A 31 -13.73 -0.19 3.23
N MET A 32 -14.43 -0.79 2.27
CA MET A 32 -15.71 -0.28 1.74
C MET A 32 -16.81 -0.33 2.80
N TYR A 33 -16.92 -1.45 3.53
CA TYR A 33 -17.87 -1.60 4.63
C TYR A 33 -17.66 -0.53 5.70
N LEU A 34 -16.41 -0.24 6.09
CA LEU A 34 -16.12 0.82 7.07
C LEU A 34 -16.31 2.24 6.52
N SER A 35 -16.20 2.43 5.20
CA SER A 35 -16.32 3.77 4.58
C SER A 35 -17.76 4.15 4.27
N TYR A 36 -18.62 3.17 3.95
CA TYR A 36 -20.01 3.38 3.51
C TYR A 36 -21.06 2.69 4.40
N GLY A 37 -20.65 1.90 5.39
CA GLY A 37 -21.55 1.21 6.31
C GLY A 37 -22.43 2.19 7.09
N ASN A 38 -23.74 1.96 7.07
CA ASN A 38 -24.75 2.87 7.61
C ASN A 38 -24.96 2.68 9.13
N SER A 39 -23.88 2.61 9.90
CA SER A 39 -24.01 2.43 11.35
C SER A 39 -24.21 3.80 12.01
N SER A 40 -25.24 3.92 12.84
CA SER A 40 -25.53 5.01 13.79
C SER A 40 -24.37 5.36 14.73
N MET A 41 -23.27 4.62 14.65
CA MET A 41 -22.00 4.76 15.35
C MET A 41 -20.92 5.53 14.55
N ILE A 42 -21.14 5.82 13.26
CA ILE A 42 -20.17 6.51 12.39
C ILE A 42 -20.52 8.00 12.32
N ARG A 43 -19.70 8.87 12.94
CA ARG A 43 -19.73 10.32 12.66
C ARG A 43 -19.65 10.52 11.14
N ARG A 44 -20.51 11.42 10.61
CA ARG A 44 -20.70 11.70 9.17
C ARG A 44 -19.43 11.50 8.33
N PRO A 45 -19.53 10.91 7.12
CA PRO A 45 -18.37 10.72 6.26
C PRO A 45 -17.67 12.06 6.03
N ASP A 46 -16.49 12.22 6.65
CA ASP A 46 -15.62 13.35 6.41
C ASP A 46 -15.10 13.26 4.97
N ARG A 47 -14.82 14.40 4.33
CA ARG A 47 -14.33 14.47 2.94
C ARG A 47 -13.09 13.58 2.72
N GLN A 48 -12.31 13.33 3.76
CA GLN A 48 -11.16 12.41 3.75
C GLN A 48 -11.54 10.93 3.57
N SER A 49 -12.69 10.47 4.09
CA SER A 49 -13.15 9.08 3.91
C SER A 49 -13.50 8.79 2.45
N GLY A 50 -14.19 9.72 1.80
CA GLY A 50 -14.54 9.62 0.39
C GLY A 50 -13.30 9.52 -0.50
N VAL A 51 -12.29 10.35 -0.27
CA VAL A 51 -11.05 10.32 -1.07
C VAL A 51 -10.31 9.00 -0.90
N LEU A 52 -10.17 8.48 0.32
CA LEU A 52 -9.50 7.20 0.57
C LEU A 52 -10.28 6.01 -0.02
N ALA A 53 -11.61 6.07 0.00
CA ALA A 53 -12.44 5.05 -0.63
C ALA A 53 -12.29 5.04 -2.15
N ILE A 54 -12.27 6.22 -2.79
CA ILE A 54 -12.05 6.33 -4.24
C ILE A 54 -10.68 5.76 -4.64
N ILE A 55 -9.63 6.08 -3.89
CA ILE A 55 -8.29 5.52 -4.13
C ILE A 55 -8.31 3.98 -3.97
N SER A 56 -8.98 3.46 -2.94
CA SER A 56 -9.13 2.02 -2.72
C SER A 56 -9.81 1.33 -3.90
N VAL A 57 -10.89 1.92 -4.43
CA VAL A 57 -11.61 1.42 -5.60
C VAL A 57 -10.72 1.43 -6.85
N ALA A 58 -9.98 2.52 -7.08
CA ALA A 58 -9.06 2.62 -8.21
C ALA A 58 -7.95 1.54 -8.14
N MET A 59 -7.34 1.35 -6.98
CA MET A 59 -6.35 0.29 -6.76
C MET A 59 -6.94 -1.11 -6.93
N PHE A 60 -8.18 -1.32 -6.52
CA PHE A 60 -8.89 -2.59 -6.67
C PHE A 60 -9.14 -2.92 -8.14
N ILE A 61 -9.58 -1.94 -8.94
CA ILE A 61 -9.80 -2.11 -10.38
C ILE A 61 -8.47 -2.44 -11.07
N LEU A 62 -7.39 -1.71 -10.77
CA LEU A 62 -6.06 -1.98 -11.33
C LEU A 62 -5.54 -3.36 -10.93
N GLY A 63 -5.65 -3.73 -9.66
CA GLY A 63 -5.25 -5.05 -9.17
C GLY A 63 -6.05 -6.19 -9.82
N THR A 64 -7.36 -6.03 -9.97
CA THR A 64 -8.24 -6.99 -10.66
C THR A 64 -7.83 -7.16 -12.11
N PHE A 65 -7.54 -6.05 -12.79
CA PHE A 65 -7.11 -6.07 -14.18
C PHE A 65 -5.74 -6.73 -14.35
N HIS A 66 -4.81 -6.50 -13.41
CA HIS A 66 -3.49 -7.12 -13.40
C HIS A 66 -3.55 -8.64 -13.28
N ILE A 67 -4.29 -9.19 -12.29
CA ILE A 67 -4.42 -10.64 -12.12
C ILE A 67 -5.18 -11.28 -13.30
N LEU A 68 -6.16 -10.59 -13.87
CA LEU A 68 -6.88 -11.07 -15.05
C LEU A 68 -5.94 -11.20 -16.26
N LEU A 69 -5.08 -10.20 -16.49
CA LEU A 69 -4.06 -10.27 -17.54
C LEU A 69 -3.07 -11.41 -17.31
N ASN A 70 -2.63 -11.64 -16.06
CA ASN A 70 -1.76 -12.77 -15.74
C ASN A 70 -2.46 -14.11 -15.97
N CYS A 71 -3.74 -14.23 -15.64
CA CYS A 71 -4.53 -15.43 -15.92
C CYS A 71 -4.61 -15.71 -17.43
N LEU A 72 -4.93 -14.68 -18.24
CA LEU A 72 -4.99 -14.81 -19.70
C LEU A 72 -3.64 -15.19 -20.31
N ARG A 73 -2.55 -14.54 -19.86
CA ARG A 73 -1.19 -14.88 -20.30
C ARG A 73 -0.79 -16.29 -19.88
N MET A 74 -1.25 -16.75 -18.71
CA MET A 74 -1.00 -18.11 -18.24
C MET A 74 -1.69 -19.14 -19.14
N ILE A 75 -2.96 -18.93 -19.50
CA ILE A 75 -3.66 -19.79 -20.46
C ILE A 75 -2.93 -19.78 -21.81
N GLN A 76 -2.70 -18.59 -22.38
CA GLN A 76 -2.02 -18.45 -23.68
C GLN A 76 -0.66 -19.16 -23.71
N GLY A 77 0.21 -18.87 -22.75
CA GLY A 77 1.57 -19.42 -22.74
C GLY A 77 1.64 -20.92 -22.44
N TYR A 78 0.76 -21.46 -21.59
CA TYR A 78 0.82 -22.87 -21.19
C TYR A 78 -0.01 -23.81 -22.06
N THR A 79 -1.09 -23.34 -22.68
CA THR A 79 -2.01 -24.20 -23.42
C THR A 79 -2.11 -23.88 -24.91
N GLU A 80 -1.90 -22.62 -25.32
CA GLU A 80 -2.19 -22.18 -26.69
C GLU A 80 -0.93 -21.96 -27.54
N ASP A 81 0.19 -21.57 -26.94
CA ASP A 81 1.42 -21.28 -27.68
C ASP A 81 2.11 -22.58 -28.18
N PRO A 82 2.22 -22.78 -29.50
CA PRO A 82 2.84 -23.98 -30.07
C PRO A 82 4.35 -24.07 -29.80
N ALA A 83 5.03 -22.96 -29.53
CA ALA A 83 6.44 -22.93 -29.14
C ALA A 83 6.64 -23.23 -27.64
N GLY A 84 5.56 -23.32 -26.87
CA GLY A 84 5.53 -23.63 -25.46
C GLY A 84 5.76 -22.42 -24.54
N PRO A 85 5.56 -22.58 -23.23
CA PRO A 85 5.53 -21.48 -22.27
C PRO A 85 6.87 -20.74 -22.17
N LEU A 86 8.00 -21.44 -22.31
CA LEU A 86 9.31 -20.81 -22.23
C LEU A 86 9.51 -19.77 -23.34
N ALA A 87 9.16 -20.11 -24.58
CA ALA A 87 9.28 -19.19 -25.72
C ALA A 87 8.30 -18.00 -25.63
N PHE A 88 7.06 -18.27 -25.19
CA PHE A 88 6.05 -17.22 -24.97
C PHE A 88 6.53 -16.17 -23.96
N TYR A 89 7.09 -16.62 -22.83
CA TYR A 89 7.53 -15.71 -21.76
C TYR A 89 8.89 -15.06 -22.01
N ASP A 90 9.73 -15.64 -22.88
CA ASP A 90 10.96 -14.98 -23.35
C ASP A 90 10.65 -13.76 -24.25
N THR A 91 9.48 -13.77 -24.88
CA THR A 91 8.97 -12.65 -25.69
C THR A 91 8.36 -11.55 -24.81
N ILE A 92 9.22 -10.71 -24.23
CA ILE A 92 8.80 -9.72 -23.22
C ILE A 92 8.07 -8.48 -23.78
N ASN A 93 8.15 -8.23 -25.10
CA ASN A 93 7.58 -7.07 -25.77
C ASN A 93 6.14 -7.27 -26.29
N LEU A 94 5.54 -8.42 -25.99
CA LEU A 94 4.11 -8.69 -26.25
C LEU A 94 3.23 -7.60 -25.62
N TRP A 95 2.17 -7.18 -26.32
CA TRP A 95 1.26 -6.12 -25.85
C TRP A 95 0.74 -6.41 -24.44
N SER A 96 0.40 -7.67 -24.13
CA SER A 96 -0.12 -8.05 -22.82
C SER A 96 0.94 -7.96 -21.72
N SER A 97 2.22 -8.14 -22.04
CA SER A 97 3.35 -7.96 -21.12
C SER A 97 3.55 -6.48 -20.83
N VAL A 98 3.55 -5.64 -21.88
CA VAL A 98 3.69 -4.20 -21.76
C VAL A 98 2.53 -3.62 -20.95
N THR A 99 1.29 -3.96 -21.28
CA THR A 99 0.09 -3.50 -20.54
C THR A 99 0.16 -3.92 -19.08
N LYS A 100 0.57 -5.15 -18.78
CA LYS A 100 0.75 -5.60 -17.39
C LYS A 100 1.75 -4.72 -16.63
N ASN A 101 2.92 -4.45 -17.21
CA ASN A 101 3.94 -3.59 -16.60
C ASN A 101 3.44 -2.15 -16.41
N VAL A 102 2.64 -1.63 -17.34
CA VAL A 102 1.99 -0.31 -17.22
C VAL A 102 1.01 -0.29 -16.03
N VAL A 103 0.22 -1.35 -15.86
CA VAL A 103 -0.73 -1.48 -14.73
C VAL A 103 0.01 -1.56 -13.41
N TYR A 104 1.08 -2.37 -13.33
CA TYR A 104 1.95 -2.46 -12.17
C TYR A 104 2.57 -1.08 -11.82
N ALA A 105 3.16 -0.39 -12.80
CA ALA A 105 3.74 0.93 -12.58
C ALA A 105 2.70 1.95 -12.09
N THR A 106 1.49 1.88 -12.65
CA THR A 106 0.38 2.76 -12.24
C THR A 106 -0.09 2.44 -10.82
N GLN A 107 -0.19 1.16 -10.44
CA GLN A 107 -0.54 0.74 -9.09
C GLN A 107 0.47 1.26 -8.06
N GLU A 108 1.76 1.12 -8.35
CA GLU A 108 2.85 1.56 -7.47
C GLU A 108 2.86 3.08 -7.28
N VAL A 109 2.70 3.83 -8.37
CA VAL A 109 2.57 5.30 -8.32
C VAL A 109 1.33 5.71 -7.54
N LEU A 110 0.20 5.04 -7.74
CA LEU A 110 -1.03 5.32 -6.99
C LEU A 110 -0.83 5.06 -5.49
N GLY A 111 -0.09 4.00 -5.13
CA GLY A 111 0.37 3.73 -3.76
C GLY A 111 1.19 4.87 -3.17
N SER A 112 2.18 5.35 -3.93
CA SER A 112 3.05 6.46 -3.54
C SER A 112 2.28 7.77 -3.36
N VAL A 113 1.36 8.08 -4.27
CA VAL A 113 0.47 9.25 -4.20
C VAL A 113 -0.44 9.17 -2.98
N ALA A 114 -1.03 8.00 -2.73
CA ALA A 114 -1.88 7.76 -1.58
C ALA A 114 -1.14 7.94 -0.24
N ALA A 115 0.07 7.40 -0.11
CA ALA A 115 0.91 7.59 1.07
C ALA A 115 1.28 9.06 1.27
N THR A 116 1.60 9.76 0.18
CA THR A 116 1.90 11.21 0.21
C THR A 116 0.68 12.04 0.59
N TYR A 117 -0.51 11.73 0.06
CA TYR A 117 -1.76 12.38 0.45
C TYR A 117 -2.07 12.21 1.94
N ARG A 118 -1.81 11.03 2.51
CA ARG A 118 -1.94 10.82 3.96
C ARG A 118 -0.97 11.70 4.74
N CYS A 119 0.29 11.78 4.29
CA CYS A 119 1.25 12.69 4.90
C CYS A 119 0.74 14.14 4.83
N TYR A 120 0.22 14.59 3.68
CA TYR A 120 -0.34 15.93 3.52
C TYR A 120 -1.41 16.25 4.57
N VAL A 121 -2.36 15.33 4.77
CA VAL A 121 -3.44 15.50 5.74
C VAL A 121 -2.91 15.52 7.18
N LEU A 122 -1.93 14.67 7.51
CA LEU A 122 -1.32 14.62 8.85
C LEU A 122 -0.49 15.85 9.21
N TRP A 123 0.07 16.51 8.19
CA TRP A 123 0.85 17.73 8.32
C TRP A 123 -0.03 19.00 8.25
N ASP A 124 -1.33 18.88 8.52
CA ASP A 124 -2.28 20.01 8.51
C ASP A 124 -2.25 20.79 7.18
N ARG A 125 -2.05 20.08 6.07
CA ARG A 125 -1.97 20.64 4.71
C ARG A 125 -0.74 21.53 4.44
N ASP A 126 0.32 21.39 5.24
CA ASP A 126 1.61 22.04 4.98
C ASP A 126 2.42 21.31 3.89
N TRP A 127 2.66 21.98 2.75
CA TRP A 127 3.37 21.41 1.59
C TRP A 127 4.89 21.28 1.76
N ARG A 128 5.48 21.97 2.74
CA ARG A 128 6.95 22.12 2.87
C ARG A 128 7.69 20.77 2.94
N PHE A 129 7.11 19.80 3.63
CA PHE A 129 7.71 18.46 3.81
C PHE A 129 7.34 17.48 2.71
N LEU A 130 6.41 17.84 1.82
CA LEU A 130 5.93 16.98 0.74
C LEU A 130 6.67 17.18 -0.58
N LEU A 131 7.47 18.24 -0.70
CA LEU A 131 8.24 18.51 -1.91
C LEU A 131 9.09 17.30 -2.30
N LEU A 132 9.82 16.71 -1.36
CA LEU A 132 10.67 15.55 -1.61
C LEU A 132 9.86 14.33 -2.08
N PRO A 133 8.82 13.85 -1.36
CA PRO A 133 7.93 12.78 -1.86
C PRO A 133 7.31 13.05 -3.23
N THR A 134 6.95 14.30 -3.54
CA THR A 134 6.36 14.63 -4.85
C THR A 134 7.37 14.56 -5.99
N VAL A 135 8.62 14.99 -5.76
CA VAL A 135 9.69 14.87 -6.76
C VAL A 135 10.00 13.39 -7.04
N LEU A 136 10.01 12.56 -6.00
CA LEU A 136 10.22 11.12 -6.15
C LEU A 136 9.09 10.46 -6.96
N ILE A 137 7.82 10.84 -6.74
CA ILE A 137 6.68 10.37 -7.56
C ILE A 137 6.86 10.75 -9.03
N LEU A 138 7.29 11.99 -9.32
CA LEU A 138 7.57 12.41 -10.69
C LEU A 138 8.70 11.59 -11.32
N GLY A 139 9.75 11.32 -10.54
CA GLY A 139 10.81 10.39 -10.92
C GLY A 139 10.26 9.02 -11.27
N SER A 140 9.41 8.43 -10.41
CA SER A 140 8.80 7.11 -10.61
C SER A 140 7.89 7.08 -11.83
N LEU A 141 7.11 8.14 -12.07
CA LEU A 141 6.28 8.28 -13.28
C LEU A 141 7.15 8.24 -14.54
N VAL A 142 8.19 9.07 -14.60
CA VAL A 142 9.10 9.14 -15.74
C VAL A 142 9.81 7.80 -15.93
N SER A 143 10.41 7.26 -14.87
CA SER A 143 11.19 6.02 -14.96
C SER A 143 10.33 4.79 -15.28
N GLY A 144 9.14 4.68 -14.68
CA GLY A 144 8.23 3.54 -14.86
C GLY A 144 7.61 3.51 -16.25
N TYR A 145 7.02 4.62 -16.71
CA TYR A 145 6.47 4.68 -18.07
C TYR A 145 7.55 4.69 -19.14
N GLY A 146 8.72 5.28 -18.87
CA GLY A 146 9.90 5.19 -19.74
C GLY A 146 10.36 3.73 -19.92
N ALA A 147 10.42 2.94 -18.85
CA ALA A 147 10.73 1.51 -18.94
C ALA A 147 9.67 0.75 -19.78
N CYS A 148 8.38 1.02 -19.58
CA CYS A 148 7.31 0.42 -20.37
C CYS A 148 7.40 0.78 -21.86
N ALA A 149 7.71 2.04 -22.18
CA ALA A 149 7.89 2.49 -23.55
C ALA A 149 9.11 1.86 -24.23
N LEU A 150 10.21 1.63 -23.47
CA LEU A 150 11.38 0.92 -23.98
C LEU A 150 11.10 -0.58 -24.16
N LEU A 151 10.32 -1.18 -23.27
CA LEU A 151 9.90 -2.58 -23.38
C LEU A 151 9.05 -2.83 -24.63
N ALA A 152 8.21 -1.86 -25.01
CA ALA A 152 7.39 -1.94 -26.22
C ALA A 152 8.19 -1.79 -27.53
N LYS A 153 9.44 -1.31 -27.48
CA LYS A 153 10.26 -1.10 -28.69
C LYS A 153 10.93 -2.38 -29.17
N PRO A 154 10.76 -2.77 -30.45
CA PRO A 154 11.49 -3.87 -31.05
C PRO A 154 13.00 -3.69 -30.92
N GLY A 155 13.73 -4.77 -30.61
CA GLY A 155 15.20 -4.77 -30.45
C GLY A 155 15.69 -4.41 -29.03
N ILE A 156 15.12 -3.38 -28.39
CA ILE A 156 15.45 -3.03 -26.98
C ILE A 156 14.73 -3.97 -26.01
N GLY A 157 13.46 -4.27 -26.28
CA GLY A 157 12.67 -5.27 -25.55
C GLY A 157 12.99 -6.72 -25.95
N SER A 158 14.21 -7.01 -26.45
CA SER A 158 14.66 -8.38 -26.73
C SER A 158 15.14 -9.11 -25.47
N SER A 159 15.57 -8.36 -24.45
CA SER A 159 15.94 -8.91 -23.15
C SER A 159 15.60 -7.91 -22.05
N ILE A 160 15.03 -8.41 -20.95
CA ILE A 160 14.62 -7.56 -19.83
C ILE A 160 15.82 -6.96 -19.10
N PHE A 161 17.02 -7.52 -19.33
CA PHE A 161 18.29 -7.07 -18.77
C PHE A 161 19.12 -6.24 -19.75
N ASN A 162 18.54 -5.80 -20.88
CA ASN A 162 19.19 -4.84 -21.77
C ASN A 162 19.63 -3.61 -20.97
N ALA A 163 20.89 -3.17 -21.14
CA ALA A 163 21.49 -2.12 -20.29
C ALA A 163 20.64 -0.83 -20.21
N LYS A 164 20.00 -0.42 -21.32
CA LYS A 164 19.12 0.76 -21.31
C LYS A 164 17.86 0.47 -20.51
N LEU A 165 17.10 -0.58 -20.84
CA LEU A 165 15.87 -0.94 -20.13
C LEU A 165 16.13 -1.17 -18.62
N ALA A 166 17.19 -1.93 -18.30
CA ALA A 166 17.56 -2.25 -16.93
C ALA A 166 17.90 -1.03 -16.09
N SER A 167 18.51 0.00 -16.67
CA SER A 167 18.76 1.25 -15.95
C SER A 167 17.45 1.94 -15.55
N TRP A 168 16.47 2.02 -16.45
CA TRP A 168 15.18 2.65 -16.17
C TRP A 168 14.38 1.88 -15.13
N VAL A 169 14.36 0.54 -15.22
CA VAL A 169 13.69 -0.33 -14.27
C VAL A 169 14.33 -0.24 -12.88
N ARG A 170 15.67 -0.25 -12.77
CA ARG A 170 16.36 -0.10 -11.48
C ARG A 170 16.08 1.25 -10.82
N ILE A 171 16.04 2.33 -11.61
CA ILE A 171 15.66 3.66 -11.10
C ILE A 171 14.24 3.62 -10.53
N PHE A 172 13.28 3.05 -11.28
CA PHE A 172 11.90 2.93 -10.83
C PHE A 172 11.77 2.15 -9.51
N TYR A 173 12.41 0.98 -9.42
CA TYR A 173 12.38 0.15 -8.21
C TYR A 173 13.07 0.83 -7.02
N ALA A 174 14.21 1.49 -7.24
CA ALA A 174 14.90 2.23 -6.19
C ALA A 174 14.07 3.41 -5.68
N LEU A 175 13.41 4.16 -6.58
CA LEU A 175 12.53 5.26 -6.21
C LEU A 175 11.32 4.77 -5.42
N ALA A 176 10.71 3.64 -5.77
CA ALA A 176 9.61 3.04 -5.00
C ALA A 176 10.03 2.73 -3.55
N VAL A 177 11.16 2.05 -3.36
CA VAL A 177 11.70 1.74 -2.03
C VAL A 177 11.99 3.02 -1.23
N ILE A 178 12.69 3.98 -1.84
CA ILE A 178 13.03 5.26 -1.20
C ILE A 178 11.76 6.01 -0.81
N GLN A 179 10.77 6.06 -1.69
CA GLN A 179 9.49 6.72 -1.47
C GLN A 179 8.73 6.10 -0.29
N ASN A 180 8.66 4.77 -0.20
CA ASN A 180 8.00 4.08 0.90
C ASN A 180 8.71 4.32 2.23
N VAL A 181 10.06 4.31 2.25
CA VAL A 181 10.83 4.63 3.47
C VAL A 181 10.58 6.07 3.92
N ILE A 182 10.65 7.03 2.99
CA ILE A 182 10.48 8.46 3.30
C ILE A 182 9.07 8.73 3.79
N THR A 183 8.04 8.35 3.04
CA THR A 183 6.63 8.62 3.40
C THR A 183 6.25 7.97 4.73
N THR A 184 6.70 6.73 4.98
CA THR A 184 6.48 6.05 6.28
C THR A 184 7.18 6.79 7.41
N SER A 185 8.43 7.21 7.21
CA SER A 185 9.20 7.94 8.21
C SER A 185 8.57 9.30 8.54
N LEU A 186 8.12 10.04 7.53
CA LEU A 186 7.40 11.32 7.72
C LEU A 186 6.11 11.11 8.49
N MET A 187 5.35 10.06 8.16
CA MET A 187 4.09 9.75 8.82
C MET A 187 4.32 9.39 10.29
N ALA A 188 5.28 8.50 10.57
CA ALA A 188 5.64 8.11 11.93
C ALA A 188 6.16 9.30 12.76
N TYR A 189 7.03 10.13 12.19
CA TYR A 189 7.58 11.32 12.83
C TYR A 189 6.50 12.35 13.16
N ARG A 190 5.56 12.60 12.24
CA ARG A 190 4.47 13.55 12.47
C ARG A 190 3.54 13.06 13.58
N ILE A 191 3.21 11.77 13.58
CA ILE A 191 2.41 11.15 14.63
C ILE A 191 3.10 11.28 15.99
N TRP A 192 4.40 11.00 16.05
CA TRP A 192 5.20 11.14 17.27
C TRP A 192 5.26 12.58 17.79
N THR A 193 5.50 13.56 16.91
CA THR A 193 5.62 14.97 17.29
C THR A 193 4.28 15.59 17.70
N SER A 194 3.19 15.27 16.99
CA SER A 194 1.83 15.67 17.39
C SER A 194 1.51 15.16 18.79
N TYR A 195 1.84 13.89 19.07
CA TYR A 195 1.65 13.34 20.41
C TYR A 195 2.52 14.02 21.46
N LYS A 196 3.82 14.25 21.18
CA LYS A 196 4.71 14.91 22.15
C LYS A 196 4.16 16.28 22.57
N ARG A 197 3.59 17.05 21.62
CA ARG A 197 2.96 18.35 21.88
C ARG A 197 1.69 18.23 22.74
N THR A 198 0.86 17.21 22.51
CA THR A 198 -0.36 16.97 23.31
C THR A 198 -0.07 16.32 24.67
N SER A 199 1.02 15.57 24.80
CA SER A 199 1.39 14.80 26.00
C SER A 199 1.87 15.62 27.21
N ALA A 200 1.91 16.95 27.10
CA ALA A 200 1.86 17.82 28.27
C ALA A 200 0.59 17.58 29.12
N CYS A 201 -0.46 17.01 28.52
CA CYS A 201 -1.64 16.44 29.18
C CYS A 201 -1.53 14.89 29.17
N LYS A 202 -1.20 14.29 30.32
CA LYS A 202 -0.92 12.85 30.52
C LYS A 202 -2.17 11.98 30.38
N HIS A 203 -2.23 11.04 29.42
CA HIS A 203 -2.81 9.68 29.63
C HIS A 203 -2.61 8.65 28.46
N ASN A 204 -2.34 9.03 27.21
CA ASN A 204 -2.55 8.12 26.05
C ASN A 204 -1.29 7.59 25.29
N SER A 205 -0.19 7.29 25.99
CA SER A 205 1.08 6.87 25.35
C SER A 205 1.00 5.49 24.67
N ARG A 206 0.19 4.59 25.24
CA ARG A 206 -0.03 3.24 24.71
C ARG A 206 -0.77 3.25 23.36
N GLY A 207 -1.69 4.18 23.15
CA GLY A 207 -2.40 4.35 21.88
C GLY A 207 -1.50 4.83 20.75
N LEU A 208 -0.56 5.74 21.04
CA LEU A 208 0.43 6.21 20.07
C LEU A 208 1.34 5.09 19.57
N LEU A 209 1.98 4.37 20.51
CA LEU A 209 2.92 3.31 20.19
C LEU A 209 2.26 2.23 19.34
N ARG A 210 0.97 1.94 19.60
CA ARG A 210 0.18 1.03 18.78
C ARG A 210 0.05 1.53 17.33
N VAL A 211 -0.29 2.81 17.12
CA VAL A 211 -0.41 3.37 15.76
C VAL A 211 0.92 3.36 15.01
N ILE A 212 1.99 3.82 15.64
CA ILE A 212 3.31 3.84 15.00
C ILE A 212 3.76 2.42 14.65
N ARG A 213 3.60 1.47 15.56
CA ARG A 213 3.91 0.06 15.32
C ARG A 213 3.11 -0.50 14.14
N ILE A 214 1.81 -0.22 14.10
CA ILE A 214 0.93 -0.61 12.99
C ILE A 214 1.45 -0.09 11.65
N LEU A 215 1.84 1.18 11.59
CA LEU A 215 2.34 1.79 10.36
C LEU A 215 3.65 1.15 9.92
N ILE A 216 4.55 0.86 10.86
CA ILE A 216 5.81 0.18 10.59
C ILE A 216 5.56 -1.25 10.11
N GLU A 217 4.64 -1.99 10.73
CA GLU A 217 4.25 -3.34 10.30
C GLU A 217 3.68 -3.33 8.88
N SER A 218 2.77 -2.39 8.56
CA SER A 218 2.22 -2.26 7.21
C SER A 218 3.27 -1.80 6.19
N ALA A 219 4.19 -0.92 6.56
CA ALA A 219 5.27 -0.50 5.69
C ALA A 219 6.26 -1.64 5.41
N ALA A 220 6.58 -2.47 6.41
CA ALA A 220 7.45 -3.62 6.25
C ALA A 220 6.87 -4.65 5.27
N LEU A 221 5.54 -4.87 5.30
CA LEU A 221 4.85 -5.78 4.37
C LEU A 221 5.03 -5.39 2.89
N GLN A 222 5.21 -4.10 2.60
CA GLN A 222 5.43 -3.59 1.25
C GLN A 222 6.93 -3.44 0.91
N LEU A 223 7.72 -2.90 1.85
CA LEU A 223 9.16 -2.66 1.64
C LEU A 223 9.96 -3.95 1.43
N ILE A 224 9.62 -5.05 2.10
CA ILE A 224 10.38 -6.30 1.98
C ILE A 224 10.30 -6.86 0.54
N PRO A 225 9.11 -7.04 -0.07
CA PRO A 225 9.00 -7.48 -1.46
C PRO A 225 9.61 -6.50 -2.47
N GLU A 226 9.48 -5.20 -2.27
CA GLU A 226 10.10 -4.19 -3.15
C GLU A 226 11.63 -4.25 -3.12
N LEU A 227 12.21 -4.40 -1.92
CA LEU A 227 13.65 -4.57 -1.79
C LEU A 227 14.11 -5.89 -2.42
N ALA A 228 13.37 -6.98 -2.22
CA ALA A 228 13.65 -8.25 -2.87
C ALA A 228 13.58 -8.14 -4.40
N LEU A 229 12.59 -7.42 -4.93
CA LEU A 229 12.46 -7.13 -6.36
C LEU A 229 13.69 -6.37 -6.88
N LEU A 230 14.11 -5.30 -6.21
CA LEU A 230 15.28 -4.51 -6.58
C LEU A 230 16.56 -5.36 -6.57
N VAL A 231 16.75 -6.18 -5.53
CA VAL A 231 17.94 -7.03 -5.37
C VAL A 231 17.98 -8.10 -6.46
N PHE A 232 16.90 -8.87 -6.65
CA PHE A 232 16.85 -9.93 -7.66
C PHE A 232 17.00 -9.38 -9.07
N TYR A 233 16.40 -8.22 -9.36
CA TYR A 233 16.54 -7.58 -10.67
C TYR A 233 17.97 -7.08 -10.90
N SER A 234 18.60 -6.48 -9.88
CA SER A 234 20.00 -6.01 -9.98
C SER A 234 21.00 -7.16 -10.11
N ALA A 235 20.69 -8.32 -9.54
CA ALA A 235 21.46 -9.56 -9.68
C ALA A 235 21.18 -10.31 -11.00
N ASN A 236 20.34 -9.76 -11.89
CA ASN A 236 19.88 -10.41 -13.14
C ASN A 236 19.29 -11.81 -12.90
N MET A 237 18.51 -11.96 -11.83
CA MET A 237 17.85 -13.22 -11.48
C MET A 237 16.40 -13.20 -11.94
N ASN A 238 15.94 -14.26 -12.61
CA ASN A 238 14.53 -14.41 -13.00
C ASN A 238 13.57 -14.47 -11.80
N ALA A 239 14.09 -14.71 -10.58
CA ALA A 239 13.31 -14.66 -9.34
C ALA A 239 12.61 -13.31 -9.09
N HIS A 240 13.05 -12.22 -9.74
CA HIS A 240 12.40 -10.92 -9.66
C HIS A 240 10.92 -10.96 -10.06
N TYR A 241 10.50 -11.86 -10.97
CA TYR A 241 9.09 -12.02 -11.35
C TYR A 241 8.20 -12.39 -10.16
N ILE A 242 8.68 -13.21 -9.22
CA ILE A 242 7.88 -13.61 -8.03
C ILE A 242 7.56 -12.39 -7.19
N ALA A 243 8.56 -11.55 -6.93
CA ALA A 243 8.37 -10.33 -6.17
C ALA A 243 7.50 -9.32 -6.92
N LEU A 244 7.70 -9.20 -8.25
CA LEU A 244 6.93 -8.30 -9.11
C LEU A 244 5.43 -8.59 -9.03
N GLU A 245 5.02 -9.85 -9.28
CA GLU A 245 3.59 -10.20 -9.25
C GLU A 245 2.99 -10.05 -7.84
N ALA A 246 3.79 -10.23 -6.79
CA ALA A 246 3.33 -10.05 -5.41
C ALA A 246 3.05 -8.59 -5.03
N ILE A 247 3.78 -7.63 -5.61
CA ILE A 247 3.69 -6.21 -5.19
C ILE A 247 2.35 -5.60 -5.56
N THR A 248 1.80 -5.86 -6.76
CA THR A 248 0.53 -5.25 -7.21
C THR A 248 -0.63 -5.41 -6.21
N PRO A 249 -0.96 -6.61 -5.70
CA PRO A 249 -1.97 -6.77 -4.65
C PRO A 249 -1.49 -6.24 -3.29
N LEU A 250 -0.20 -6.33 -2.97
CA LEU A 250 0.34 -5.85 -1.68
C LEU A 250 0.20 -4.34 -1.50
N VAL A 251 0.44 -3.53 -2.53
CA VAL A 251 0.23 -2.07 -2.50
C VAL A 251 -1.21 -1.74 -2.08
N GLY A 252 -2.17 -2.49 -2.62
CA GLY A 252 -3.58 -2.34 -2.26
C GLY A 252 -3.90 -2.82 -0.85
N ILE A 253 -3.32 -3.95 -0.43
CA ILE A 253 -3.46 -4.50 0.93
C ILE A 253 -2.92 -3.53 1.97
N THR A 254 -1.71 -3.02 1.79
CA THR A 254 -1.08 -2.09 2.75
C THR A 254 -1.85 -0.78 2.82
N PHE A 255 -2.28 -0.25 1.68
CA PHE A 255 -3.17 0.92 1.62
C PHE A 255 -4.47 0.68 2.43
N ASN A 256 -5.16 -0.43 2.20
CA ASN A 256 -6.41 -0.75 2.89
C ASN A 256 -6.19 -1.01 4.38
N ALA A 257 -5.16 -1.77 4.74
CA ALA A 257 -4.81 -2.08 6.13
C ALA A 257 -4.55 -0.82 6.96
N ILE A 258 -3.82 0.15 6.40
CA ILE A 258 -3.60 1.45 7.07
C ILE A 258 -4.92 2.19 7.23
N THR A 259 -5.75 2.26 6.18
CA THR A 259 -7.06 2.95 6.21
C THR A 259 -8.00 2.35 7.26
N ILE A 260 -8.14 1.03 7.30
CA ILE A 260 -8.97 0.30 8.27
C ILE A 260 -8.51 0.62 9.70
N ARG A 261 -7.20 0.57 9.96
CA ARG A 261 -6.66 0.76 11.31
C ARG A 261 -6.80 2.20 11.80
N LEU A 262 -6.65 3.20 10.92
CA LEU A 262 -6.92 4.59 11.25
C LEU A 262 -8.40 4.80 11.62
N ARG A 263 -9.32 4.21 10.86
CA ARG A 263 -10.76 4.26 11.15
C ARG A 263 -11.11 3.62 12.48
N LEU A 264 -10.61 2.41 12.74
CA LEU A 264 -10.84 1.68 14.00
C LEU A 264 -10.34 2.44 15.24
N LYS A 265 -9.32 3.29 15.09
CA LYS A 265 -8.87 4.17 16.17
C LYS A 265 -9.84 5.32 16.42
N ASP A 266 -10.36 5.96 15.37
CA ASP A 266 -11.40 6.99 15.52
C ASP A 266 -12.66 6.45 16.20
N PHE A 267 -12.92 5.13 16.06
CA PHE A 267 -13.98 4.40 16.77
C PHE A 267 -13.67 4.06 18.24
N SER A 268 -12.44 4.26 18.72
CA SER A 268 -12.07 4.10 20.14
C SER A 268 -11.85 5.45 20.86
N PRO A 269 -12.78 6.42 20.83
CA PRO A 269 -12.75 7.49 21.80
C PRO A 269 -13.12 6.86 23.16
N GLU A 270 -12.22 6.97 24.14
CA GLU A 270 -12.48 6.76 25.58
C GLU A 270 -13.69 5.88 25.91
N THR A 271 -13.50 4.57 25.90
CA THR A 271 -14.47 3.68 26.54
C THR A 271 -14.41 3.92 28.05
N ILE A 272 -15.38 4.73 28.51
CA ILE A 272 -15.90 4.86 29.88
C ILE A 272 -15.02 5.67 30.86
N THR A 273 -15.13 6.99 30.83
CA THR A 273 -15.16 7.74 32.10
C THR A 273 -16.48 7.38 32.78
N THR A 274 -16.42 6.58 33.84
CA THR A 274 -17.52 6.44 34.79
C THR A 274 -17.96 7.83 35.24
N PRO A 275 -19.27 8.18 35.23
CA PRO A 275 -19.70 9.41 35.87
C PRO A 275 -19.31 9.32 37.34
N GLU A 276 -18.58 10.34 37.82
CA GLU A 276 -18.28 10.50 39.23
C GLU A 276 -19.56 10.33 40.03
N SER A 277 -19.60 9.32 40.90
CA SER A 277 -20.64 9.17 41.89
C SER A 277 -20.58 10.38 42.81
N HIS A 278 -21.54 11.30 42.67
CA HIS A 278 -21.78 12.32 43.68
C HIS A 278 -21.94 11.62 45.04
N PRO A 279 -21.21 12.03 46.10
CA PRO A 279 -21.46 11.49 47.42
C PRO A 279 -22.87 11.89 47.83
N VAL A 280 -23.73 10.90 48.02
CA VAL A 280 -25.06 11.06 48.61
C VAL A 280 -24.86 11.72 49.97
N GLN A 281 -25.19 13.00 50.09
CA GLN A 281 -25.26 13.69 51.37
C GLN A 281 -26.30 12.97 52.23
N THR A 282 -25.81 12.28 53.25
CA THR A 282 -26.61 11.61 54.25
C THR A 282 -27.39 12.69 55.02
N ILE A 283 -28.69 12.80 54.77
CA ILE A 283 -29.58 13.66 55.54
C ILE A 283 -29.74 13.03 56.93
N GLY A 284 -29.01 13.57 57.90
CA GLY A 284 -29.13 13.18 59.29
C GLY A 284 -28.28 14.03 60.22
N SER A 285 -28.78 15.20 60.63
CA SER A 285 -28.74 15.67 62.04
C SER A 285 -29.32 17.09 62.22
N MET A 286 -30.24 17.17 63.19
CA MET A 286 -30.92 18.29 63.86
C MET A 286 -30.14 19.62 64.07
N PRO A 287 -30.84 20.74 64.33
CA PRO A 287 -31.09 21.12 65.72
C PRO A 287 -32.52 21.61 66.03
N LEU A 288 -32.97 21.19 67.22
CA LEU A 288 -34.11 21.70 67.98
C LEU A 288 -34.03 23.24 68.15
N ARG A 289 -35.13 23.93 67.87
CA ARG A 289 -35.34 25.32 68.28
C ARG A 289 -36.37 25.36 69.39
N ARG A 290 -35.90 25.66 70.62
CA ARG A 290 -36.73 26.10 71.74
C ARG A 290 -37.36 27.46 71.42
N GLY A 291 -38.62 27.60 71.79
CA GLY A 291 -39.43 28.81 71.78
C GLY A 291 -40.83 28.46 72.22
#